data_AF-A0A9P7T6M1-F1
#
_entry.id   AF-A0A9P7T6M1-F1
#
_cell.length_a   1.000
_cell.length_b   1.000
_cell.length_c   1.000
_cell.angle_alpha   90.00
_cell.angle_beta   90.00
_cell.angle_gamma   90.00
#
_symmetry.space_group_name_H-M   'P 1'
#
loop_
_entity.id
_entity.type
_entity.pdbx_description
1 polymer ?
#
loop_
_entity_poly.entity_id
_entity_poly.type
_entity_poly.pdbx_seq_one_letter_code
_entity_poly.pdbx_strand_id
1 'polypeptide(L)'
;MAIISYFPEIDVQVCISGRPATEYPSPDQRDDNGNMRSGAGHGAVRTHECYIESKSGHNYTVDISVTPEFRLPPTKSLLMYLSVDGQRFHGVFTTLKSQKGTAQPFKYSFIGPQRASSIPGYMIQDKLTFSPVSTVEESSKTKLDRDAKIVANLGIIEVEVFLGTIFQDKRCTLPSRRSQDEALTIAEKAMKGKELSHGTTYSRGETRLNPQTHSAGNHELLAVYKFHYRSYDALQREMILPPRDPAVSDEVSAMTEDEARSLAEQYLRLKREPQVKSEDKKPSTFKRMIDLTEDDGAQGSGGGRVKRLKATDDGCEVIDLT
;
A
#
# COMPACT_ATOMS: atom_id res chain seq x y z
N MET A 1 3.76 -0.91 4.98
CA MET A 1 3.57 0.15 5.98
C MET A 1 4.19 1.37 5.35
N ALA A 2 3.38 2.37 5.03
CA ALA A 2 3.84 3.53 4.32
C ALA A 2 4.44 4.51 5.31
N ILE A 3 5.74 4.74 5.19
CA ILE A 3 6.52 5.61 6.07
C ILE A 3 7.26 6.60 5.18
N ILE A 4 7.10 7.90 5.45
CA ILE A 4 7.93 8.92 4.83
C ILE A 4 9.19 9.05 5.66
N SER A 5 10.35 8.85 5.05
CA SER A 5 11.65 8.82 5.76
C SER A 5 11.94 10.06 6.63
N TYR A 6 11.36 11.21 6.27
CA TYR A 6 11.49 12.47 7.03
C TYR A 6 10.58 12.54 8.27
N PHE A 7 9.50 11.75 8.31
CA PHE A 7 8.55 11.65 9.42
C PHE A 7 8.38 10.18 9.83
N PRO A 8 9.44 9.51 10.31
CA PRO A 8 9.40 8.08 10.62
C PRO A 8 8.42 7.73 11.75
N GLU A 9 8.01 8.72 12.55
CA GLU A 9 7.04 8.56 13.63
C GLU A 9 5.58 8.52 13.15
N ILE A 10 5.32 8.83 11.87
CA ILE A 10 3.97 8.81 11.27
C ILE A 10 3.89 7.64 10.29
N ASP A 11 3.05 6.68 10.64
CA ASP A 11 2.78 5.50 9.85
C ASP A 11 1.33 5.51 9.36
N VAL A 12 1.17 5.21 8.07
CA VAL A 12 -0.13 5.06 7.42
C VAL A 12 -0.20 3.71 6.74
N GLN A 13 -1.30 3.00 6.96
CA GLN A 13 -1.49 1.65 6.45
C GLN A 13 -2.91 1.44 5.96
N VAL A 14 -3.06 0.82 4.79
CA VAL A 14 -4.36 0.33 4.33
C VAL A 14 -4.53 -1.11 4.81
N CYS A 15 -5.64 -1.39 5.48
CA CYS A 15 -5.97 -2.72 6.00
C CYS A 15 -7.17 -3.30 5.25
N ILE A 16 -6.98 -4.38 4.51
CA ILE A 16 -8.04 -5.06 3.74
C ILE A 16 -8.49 -6.28 4.53
N SER A 17 -9.79 -6.36 4.83
CA SER A 17 -10.36 -7.42 5.68
C SER A 17 -9.63 -7.58 7.02
N GLY A 18 -9.18 -6.46 7.61
CA GLY A 18 -8.47 -6.44 8.90
C GLY A 18 -6.98 -6.84 8.84
N ARG A 19 -6.42 -7.03 7.64
CA ARG A 19 -4.99 -7.32 7.47
C ARG A 19 -4.30 -6.20 6.69
N PRO A 20 -3.07 -5.83 7.05
CA PRO A 20 -2.19 -5.00 6.24
C PRO A 20 -2.22 -5.38 4.75
N ALA A 21 -2.51 -4.41 3.88
CA ALA A 21 -2.33 -4.57 2.45
C ALA A 21 -0.83 -4.73 2.12
N THR A 22 -0.54 -5.52 1.09
CA THR A 22 0.81 -5.57 0.52
C THR A 22 1.01 -4.33 -0.33
N GLU A 23 2.06 -3.57 -0.02
CA GLU A 23 2.44 -2.36 -0.74
C GLU A 23 3.51 -2.68 -1.77
N TYR A 24 3.32 -2.19 -2.99
CA TYR A 24 4.25 -2.32 -4.11
C TYR A 24 4.80 -0.93 -4.46
N PRO A 25 6.11 -0.79 -4.69
CA PRO A 25 6.70 0.50 -5.03
C PRO A 25 6.16 1.00 -6.38
N SER A 26 6.04 2.33 -6.51
CA SER A 26 5.73 2.93 -7.81
C SER A 26 6.97 2.86 -8.71
N PRO A 27 6.84 2.54 -10.02
CA PRO A 27 7.96 2.52 -10.95
C PRO A 27 8.61 3.91 -11.11
N ASP A 28 7.85 4.97 -10.82
CA ASP A 28 8.31 6.36 -10.82
C ASP A 28 8.84 6.83 -9.44
N GLN A 29 8.93 5.92 -8.47
CA GLN A 29 9.43 6.22 -7.12
C GLN A 29 10.94 6.49 -7.18
N ARG A 30 11.30 7.73 -7.51
CA ARG A 30 12.60 8.32 -7.14
C ARG A 30 12.58 8.45 -5.62
N ASP A 31 13.65 8.04 -4.96
CA ASP A 31 13.84 8.10 -3.49
C ASP A 31 13.09 9.28 -2.87
N ASP A 32 12.43 9.11 -1.71
CA ASP A 32 11.57 10.09 -0.98
C ASP A 32 12.11 11.54 -0.86
N ASN A 33 13.38 11.77 -1.21
CA ASN A 33 14.00 13.08 -1.38
C ASN A 33 13.67 13.80 -2.69
N GLY A 34 13.21 13.11 -3.73
CA GLY A 34 13.05 13.65 -5.10
C GLY A 34 11.64 14.13 -5.45
N ASN A 35 10.59 13.64 -4.78
CA ASN A 35 9.20 13.97 -5.12
C ASN A 35 8.74 15.26 -4.42
N MET A 36 9.47 16.35 -4.66
CA MET A 36 9.11 17.69 -4.19
C MET A 36 7.96 18.24 -5.04
N ARG A 37 6.74 18.28 -4.50
CA ARG A 37 5.67 19.14 -5.07
C ARG A 37 6.07 20.60 -4.86
N SER A 38 6.72 21.20 -5.85
CA SER A 38 7.03 22.63 -5.89
C SER A 38 5.77 23.43 -6.20
N GLY A 39 4.94 23.65 -5.18
CA GLY A 39 3.85 24.62 -5.18
C GLY A 39 4.26 25.85 -4.38
N ALA A 40 4.27 27.01 -5.04
CA ALA A 40 4.66 28.33 -4.55
C ALA A 40 4.61 28.54 -3.01
N GLY A 41 5.79 28.78 -2.42
CA GLY A 41 5.95 29.50 -1.15
C GLY A 41 6.05 28.70 0.15
N HIS A 42 5.80 27.39 0.13
CA HIS A 42 5.92 26.53 1.32
C HIS A 42 6.94 25.41 1.07
N GLY A 43 7.69 25.02 2.11
CA GLY A 43 8.72 23.98 2.01
C GLY A 43 8.18 22.72 1.30
N ALA A 44 9.05 22.06 0.53
CA ALA A 44 8.63 20.96 -0.35
C ALA A 44 7.87 19.87 0.43
N VAL A 45 6.59 19.70 0.07
CA VAL A 45 5.71 18.69 0.67
C VAL A 45 6.21 17.30 0.33
N ARG A 46 6.40 16.45 1.34
CA ARG A 46 6.87 15.08 1.17
C ARG A 46 5.70 14.17 0.80
N THR A 47 5.90 13.33 -0.20
CA THR A 47 4.86 12.42 -0.69
C THR A 47 5.40 11.00 -0.72
N HIS A 48 4.67 10.06 -0.13
CA HIS A 48 4.87 8.62 -0.31
C HIS A 48 3.80 8.09 -1.26
N GLU A 49 4.20 7.33 -2.26
CA GLU A 49 3.29 6.80 -3.28
C GLU A 49 3.61 5.32 -3.53
N CYS A 50 2.61 4.48 -3.35
CA CYS A 50 2.73 3.04 -3.59
C CYS A 50 1.44 2.47 -4.17
N TYR A 51 1.51 1.24 -4.63
CA TYR A 51 0.39 0.48 -5.15
C TYR A 51 -0.05 -0.58 -4.15
N ILE A 52 -1.34 -0.89 -4.13
CA ILE A 52 -1.91 -2.00 -3.37
C ILE A 52 -2.88 -2.80 -4.23
N GLU A 53 -3.02 -4.09 -3.93
CA GLU A 53 -4.03 -4.93 -4.59
C GLU A 53 -5.42 -4.65 -3.99
N SER A 54 -6.41 -4.40 -4.86
CA SER A 54 -7.82 -4.31 -4.50
C SER A 54 -8.61 -5.49 -5.06
N LYS A 55 -9.52 -6.02 -4.27
CA LYS A 55 -10.49 -7.05 -4.68
C LYS A 55 -11.91 -6.58 -4.42
N SER A 56 -12.77 -6.67 -5.42
CA SER A 56 -14.18 -6.32 -5.31
C SER A 56 -14.86 -7.00 -4.11
N GLY A 57 -15.78 -6.28 -3.48
CA GLY A 57 -16.55 -6.73 -2.31
C GLY A 57 -15.77 -6.73 -0.98
N HIS A 58 -14.46 -6.47 -0.99
CA HIS A 58 -13.67 -6.46 0.24
C HIS A 58 -13.76 -5.10 0.93
N ASN A 59 -14.01 -5.14 2.23
CA ASN A 59 -13.96 -3.96 3.08
C ASN A 59 -12.51 -3.62 3.42
N TYR A 60 -12.23 -2.33 3.55
CA TYR A 60 -10.92 -1.87 3.98
C TYR A 60 -11.02 -0.68 4.94
N THR A 61 -9.94 -0.48 5.70
CA THR A 61 -9.75 0.69 6.56
C THR A 61 -8.42 1.36 6.24
N VAL A 62 -8.29 2.63 6.61
CA VAL A 62 -7.00 3.33 6.57
C VAL A 62 -6.60 3.65 8.01
N ASP A 63 -5.58 2.98 8.47
CA ASP A 63 -5.06 3.08 9.83
C ASP A 63 -3.90 4.07 9.84
N ILE A 64 -3.92 4.96 10.83
CA ILE A 64 -2.86 5.93 11.07
C ILE A 64 -2.35 5.74 12.49
N SER A 65 -1.04 5.69 12.64
CA SER A 65 -0.39 5.70 13.93
C SER A 65 0.69 6.78 14.01
N VAL A 66 0.79 7.41 15.18
CA VAL A 66 1.82 8.41 15.47
C VAL A 66 2.47 8.04 16.79
N THR A 67 3.79 7.89 16.77
CA THR A 67 4.53 7.51 17.97
C THR A 67 4.71 8.72 18.92
N PRO A 68 4.92 8.49 20.22
CA PRO A 68 5.07 9.58 21.20
C PRO A 68 6.31 10.47 20.97
N GLU A 69 7.28 9.99 20.19
CA GLU A 69 8.51 10.71 19.86
C GLU A 69 8.27 11.90 18.93
N PHE A 70 7.15 11.90 18.18
CA PHE A 70 6.81 13.00 17.30
C PHE A 70 6.52 14.28 18.09
N ARG A 71 7.34 15.31 17.88
CA ARG A 71 7.26 16.56 18.65
C ARG A 71 6.40 17.60 17.94
N LEU A 72 5.24 17.89 18.53
CA LEU A 72 4.40 19.00 18.11
C LEU A 72 4.78 20.31 18.81
N PRO A 73 4.77 21.45 18.09
CA PRO A 73 4.79 22.76 18.72
C PRO A 73 3.63 22.91 19.73
N PRO A 74 3.80 23.64 20.85
CA PRO A 74 2.80 23.69 21.93
C PRO A 74 1.40 24.15 21.52
N THR A 75 1.30 24.97 20.48
CA THR A 75 0.05 25.57 19.98
C THR A 75 -0.51 24.85 18.74
N LYS A 76 0.12 23.75 18.34
CA LYS A 76 -0.20 23.01 17.12
C LYS A 76 -0.70 21.61 17.45
N SER A 77 -1.56 21.13 16.55
CA SER A 77 -2.07 19.78 16.51
C SER A 77 -1.73 19.17 15.15
N LEU A 78 -1.60 17.86 15.13
CA LEU A 78 -1.53 17.10 13.89
C LEU A 78 -2.95 16.88 13.39
N LEU A 79 -3.24 17.26 12.14
CA LEU A 79 -4.51 17.04 11.46
C LEU A 79 -4.30 16.00 10.36
N MET A 80 -5.20 15.04 10.24
CA MET A 80 -5.15 14.01 9.21
C MET A 80 -6.48 13.99 8.46
N TYR A 81 -6.42 14.11 7.14
CA TYR A 81 -7.60 14.06 6.28
C TYR A 81 -7.46 12.90 5.30
N LEU A 82 -8.51 12.09 5.22
CA LEU A 82 -8.62 11.02 4.24
C LEU A 82 -9.45 11.49 3.04
N SER A 83 -8.95 11.24 1.84
CA SER A 83 -9.70 11.34 0.59
C SER A 83 -9.63 9.99 -0.13
N VAL A 84 -10.76 9.54 -0.68
CA VAL A 84 -10.82 8.31 -1.49
C VAL A 84 -11.53 8.64 -2.79
N ASP A 85 -10.92 8.29 -3.92
CA ASP A 85 -11.42 8.59 -5.26
C ASP A 85 -11.70 10.09 -5.48
N GLY A 86 -10.90 10.95 -4.84
CA GLY A 86 -11.07 12.40 -4.85
C GLY A 86 -12.19 12.93 -3.95
N GLN A 87 -12.91 12.05 -3.23
CA GLN A 87 -13.87 12.46 -2.22
C GLN A 87 -13.21 12.57 -0.85
N ARG A 88 -13.15 13.79 -0.32
CA ARG A 88 -12.65 14.07 1.04
C ARG A 88 -13.66 13.64 2.11
N PHE A 89 -13.19 12.95 3.13
CA PHE A 89 -13.96 12.57 4.32
C PHE A 89 -13.70 13.52 5.50
N HIS A 90 -14.29 13.19 6.66
CA HIS A 90 -13.97 13.89 7.89
C HIS A 90 -12.47 13.73 8.20
N GLY A 91 -11.90 14.75 8.86
CA GLY A 91 -10.55 14.67 9.38
C GLY A 91 -10.54 14.21 10.83
N VAL A 92 -9.37 13.80 11.29
CA VAL A 92 -9.07 13.58 12.72
C VAL A 92 -7.88 14.42 13.14
N PHE A 93 -7.74 14.63 14.45
CA PHE A 93 -6.61 15.37 14.98
C PHE A 93 -6.09 14.76 16.28
N THR A 94 -4.84 15.10 16.61
CA THR A 94 -4.23 14.79 17.89
C THR A 94 -3.28 15.90 18.34
N THR A 95 -3.22 16.13 19.65
CA THR A 95 -2.21 17.00 20.29
C THR A 95 -1.00 16.20 20.78
N LEU A 96 -1.03 14.85 20.62
CA LEU A 96 -0.05 13.89 21.15
C LEU A 96 0.21 14.03 22.65
N LYS A 97 -0.72 14.65 23.38
CA LYS A 97 -0.66 14.86 24.82
C LYS A 97 -1.92 14.34 25.46
N SER A 98 -1.77 13.65 26.58
CA SER A 98 -2.88 13.32 27.45
C SER A 98 -3.47 14.59 28.07
N GLN A 99 -4.64 14.46 28.72
CA GLN A 99 -5.21 15.53 29.54
C GLN A 99 -4.27 16.01 30.65
N LYS A 100 -3.30 15.18 31.07
CA LYS A 100 -2.27 15.51 32.07
C LYS A 100 -0.98 16.06 31.45
N GLY A 101 -0.95 16.29 30.13
CA GLY A 101 0.20 16.84 29.40
C GLY A 101 1.30 15.84 29.07
N THR A 102 1.12 14.54 29.37
CA THR A 102 2.10 13.49 29.06
C THR A 102 2.03 13.11 27.59
N ALA A 103 3.18 12.89 26.94
CA ALA A 103 3.22 12.37 25.57
C ALA A 103 2.45 11.04 25.47
N GLN A 104 1.63 10.87 24.43
CA GLN A 104 0.87 9.64 24.21
C GLN A 104 0.87 9.24 22.73
N PRO A 105 0.93 7.93 22.44
CA PRO A 105 0.80 7.45 21.08
C PRO A 105 -0.61 7.73 20.59
N PHE A 106 -0.73 8.02 19.30
CA PHE A 106 -2.02 8.19 18.64
C PHE A 106 -2.24 7.03 17.67
N LYS A 107 -3.45 6.48 17.67
CA LYS A 107 -3.91 5.48 16.69
C LYS A 107 -5.33 5.82 16.27
N TYR A 108 -5.59 5.78 14.98
CA TYR A 108 -6.93 6.00 14.44
C TYR A 108 -7.15 5.18 13.19
N SER A 109 -8.35 4.62 13.04
CA SER A 109 -8.77 3.87 11.86
C SER A 109 -9.91 4.59 11.16
N PHE A 110 -9.67 5.03 9.92
CA PHE A 110 -10.73 5.46 9.03
C PHE A 110 -11.48 4.24 8.49
N ILE A 111 -12.66 4.01 9.04
CA ILE A 111 -13.55 2.93 8.60
C ILE A 111 -14.33 3.32 7.35
N GLY A 112 -14.63 4.62 7.25
CA GLY A 112 -15.41 5.18 6.17
C GLY A 112 -16.22 6.39 6.60
N PRO A 113 -17.11 6.84 5.70
CA PRO A 113 -17.82 8.09 5.82
C PRO A 113 -18.92 8.04 6.88
N GLN A 114 -19.22 9.21 7.42
CA GLN A 114 -20.21 9.39 8.48
C GLN A 114 -21.47 10.04 7.91
N ARG A 115 -22.64 9.50 8.26
CA ARG A 115 -23.94 10.09 7.89
C ARG A 115 -24.87 10.17 9.09
N ALA A 116 -25.86 11.06 9.01
CA ALA A 116 -26.84 11.22 10.08
C ALA A 116 -27.62 9.92 10.33
N SER A 117 -27.78 9.57 11.61
CA SER A 117 -28.72 8.53 12.03
C SER A 117 -30.11 9.13 12.20
N SER A 118 -31.14 8.28 12.13
CA SER A 118 -32.49 8.64 12.57
C SER A 118 -32.58 8.81 14.09
N ILE A 119 -31.60 8.30 14.84
CA ILE A 119 -31.52 8.40 16.30
C ILE A 119 -30.75 9.68 16.68
N PRO A 120 -31.35 10.63 17.42
CA PRO A 120 -30.66 11.84 17.86
C PRO A 120 -29.40 11.53 18.68
N GLY A 121 -28.30 12.22 18.37
CA GLY A 121 -27.01 12.00 19.03
C GLY A 121 -26.17 10.86 18.44
N TYR A 122 -26.70 10.15 17.44
CA TYR A 122 -25.99 9.09 16.75
C TYR A 122 -25.78 9.40 15.26
N MET A 123 -24.80 8.72 14.69
CA MET A 123 -24.46 8.70 13.27
C MET A 123 -24.30 7.25 12.81
N ILE A 124 -24.36 7.04 11.51
CA ILE A 124 -24.02 5.77 10.89
C ILE A 124 -22.63 5.94 10.27
N GLN A 125 -21.72 5.01 10.59
CA GLN A 125 -20.39 4.94 10.00
C GLN A 125 -20.36 3.83 8.96
N ASP A 126 -20.50 4.19 7.68
CA ASP A 126 -20.46 3.23 6.58
C ASP A 126 -19.03 2.70 6.37
N LYS A 127 -18.92 1.49 5.83
CA LYS A 127 -17.65 0.81 5.62
C LYS A 127 -17.18 1.03 4.19
N LEU A 128 -15.90 1.38 4.00
CA LEU A 128 -15.29 1.47 2.69
C LEU A 128 -15.21 0.07 2.07
N THR A 129 -15.69 -0.07 0.85
CA THR A 129 -15.72 -1.35 0.13
C THR A 129 -15.20 -1.14 -1.29
N PHE A 130 -14.25 -1.97 -1.73
CA PHE A 130 -13.83 -1.97 -3.13
C PHE A 130 -14.96 -2.50 -4.00
N SER A 131 -15.21 -1.84 -5.12
CA SER A 131 -16.31 -2.16 -6.02
C SER A 131 -15.86 -2.09 -7.47
N PRO A 132 -16.34 -2.97 -8.36
CA PRO A 132 -15.99 -2.90 -9.77
C PRO A 132 -16.56 -1.62 -10.39
N VAL A 133 -15.82 -1.08 -11.36
CA VAL A 133 -16.29 0.05 -12.18
C VAL A 133 -16.99 -0.51 -13.40
N SER A 134 -18.23 -0.09 -13.66
CA SER A 134 -18.96 -0.42 -14.88
C SER A 134 -18.81 0.70 -15.91
N THR A 135 -18.68 0.33 -17.19
CA THR A 135 -18.60 1.30 -18.28
C THR A 135 -19.90 1.39 -19.07
N VAL A 136 -20.19 2.56 -19.62
CA VAL A 136 -21.31 2.78 -20.55
C VAL A 136 -20.81 3.52 -21.79
N GLU A 137 -21.18 3.01 -22.97
CA GLU A 137 -20.76 3.55 -24.28
C GLU A 137 -21.36 4.95 -24.55
N GLU A 138 -22.64 5.14 -24.22
CA GLU A 138 -23.36 6.39 -24.49
C GLU A 138 -23.39 7.31 -23.27
N SER A 139 -22.85 8.51 -23.44
CA SER A 139 -22.85 9.54 -22.40
C SER A 139 -23.00 10.93 -23.01
N SER A 140 -23.73 11.80 -22.32
CA SER A 140 -23.80 13.22 -22.68
C SER A 140 -22.45 13.90 -22.44
N LYS A 141 -22.16 14.98 -23.17
CA LYS A 141 -20.92 15.76 -22.99
C LYS A 141 -20.72 16.22 -21.53
N THR A 142 -21.80 16.61 -20.87
CA THR A 142 -21.76 17.02 -19.46
C THR A 142 -21.48 15.87 -18.49
N LYS A 143 -21.92 14.64 -18.82
CA LYS A 143 -21.56 13.44 -18.07
C LYS A 143 -20.09 13.09 -18.30
N LEU A 144 -19.62 13.15 -19.54
CA LEU A 144 -18.22 12.89 -19.90
C LEU A 144 -17.24 13.79 -19.14
N ASP A 145 -17.51 15.10 -19.06
CA ASP A 145 -16.65 16.05 -18.33
C ASP A 145 -16.63 15.79 -16.80
N ARG A 146 -17.74 15.29 -16.24
CA ARG A 146 -17.82 14.89 -14.83
C ARG A 146 -17.06 13.59 -14.59
N ASP A 147 -17.29 12.60 -15.45
CA ASP A 147 -16.66 11.28 -15.39
C ASP A 147 -15.14 11.43 -15.54
N ALA A 148 -14.65 12.28 -16.45
CA ALA A 148 -13.22 12.57 -16.59
C ALA A 148 -12.58 13.11 -15.29
N LYS A 149 -13.31 13.94 -14.52
CA LYS A 149 -12.85 14.44 -13.21
C LYS A 149 -12.85 13.35 -12.14
N ILE A 150 -13.83 12.44 -12.18
CA ILE A 150 -13.89 11.29 -11.26
C ILE A 150 -12.71 10.35 -11.56
N VAL A 151 -12.53 9.99 -12.83
CA VAL A 151 -11.46 9.11 -13.33
C VAL A 151 -10.06 9.67 -13.06
N ALA A 152 -9.92 11.00 -12.90
CA ALA A 152 -8.64 11.60 -12.52
C ALA A 152 -8.13 11.09 -11.17
N ASN A 153 -9.03 10.91 -10.20
CA ASN A 153 -8.69 10.53 -8.82
C ASN A 153 -9.14 9.12 -8.43
N LEU A 154 -9.91 8.46 -9.30
CA LEU A 154 -10.38 7.09 -9.10
C LEU A 154 -9.21 6.13 -8.91
N GLY A 155 -9.35 5.19 -7.98
CA GLY A 155 -8.31 4.22 -7.67
C GLY A 155 -7.21 4.79 -6.78
N ILE A 156 -7.45 5.89 -6.06
CA ILE A 156 -6.49 6.55 -5.18
C ILE A 156 -7.09 6.73 -3.79
N ILE A 157 -6.39 6.23 -2.78
CA ILE A 157 -6.59 6.56 -1.36
C ILE A 157 -5.49 7.55 -0.99
N GLU A 158 -5.87 8.74 -0.55
CA GLU A 158 -4.95 9.83 -0.20
C GLU A 158 -5.14 10.24 1.26
N VAL A 159 -4.05 10.24 2.02
CA VAL A 159 -4.00 10.76 3.40
C VAL A 159 -3.11 11.99 3.41
N GLU A 160 -3.71 13.14 3.72
CA GLU A 160 -2.99 14.39 3.91
C GLU A 160 -2.78 14.65 5.40
N VAL A 161 -1.54 14.94 5.78
CA VAL A 161 -1.14 15.24 7.15
C VAL A 161 -0.71 16.70 7.25
N PHE A 162 -1.36 17.47 8.12
CA PHE A 162 -1.10 18.88 8.34
C PHE A 162 -0.70 19.18 9.78
N LEU A 163 0.09 20.23 9.98
CA LEU A 163 0.09 20.97 11.23
C LEU A 163 -1.02 22.01 11.20
N GLY A 164 -1.76 22.15 12.29
CA GLY A 164 -2.80 23.16 12.39
C GLY A 164 -3.08 23.58 13.82
N THR A 165 -3.94 24.57 13.97
CA THR A 165 -4.44 25.03 15.27
C THR A 165 -5.90 24.63 15.39
N ILE A 166 -6.24 23.96 16.50
CA ILE A 166 -7.62 23.59 16.82
C ILE A 166 -8.25 24.73 17.61
N PHE A 167 -9.44 25.15 17.20
CA PHE A 167 -10.25 26.12 17.95
C PHE A 167 -11.37 25.39 18.67
N GLN A 168 -11.68 25.83 19.90
CA GLN A 168 -12.90 25.40 20.58
C GLN A 168 -14.11 26.08 19.93
N ASP A 169 -15.22 25.34 19.88
CA ASP A 169 -16.52 25.69 19.33
C ASP A 169 -16.69 25.68 17.80
N LYS A 170 -17.36 24.62 17.35
CA LYS A 170 -18.73 24.68 16.79
C LYS A 170 -19.24 23.23 16.67
N ARG A 171 -20.53 23.00 16.92
CA ARG A 171 -21.21 21.80 16.45
C ARG A 171 -21.18 21.85 14.92
N CYS A 172 -20.19 21.21 14.30
CA CYS A 172 -20.24 21.00 12.85
C CYS A 172 -21.33 19.97 12.58
N THR A 173 -22.31 20.36 11.77
CA THR A 173 -23.23 19.42 11.14
C THR A 173 -22.41 18.43 10.32
N LEU A 174 -22.72 17.14 10.49
CA LEU A 174 -22.17 16.11 9.61
C LEU A 174 -22.48 16.53 8.16
N PRO A 175 -21.49 16.53 7.25
CA PRO A 175 -21.76 16.83 5.85
C PRO A 175 -22.83 15.85 5.35
N SER A 176 -23.93 16.40 4.84
CA SER A 176 -24.90 15.62 4.06
C SER A 176 -24.18 15.02 2.86
N ARG A 177 -24.31 13.72 2.68
CA ARG A 177 -23.56 13.00 1.66
C ARG A 177 -24.39 12.76 0.41
N ARG A 178 -23.71 12.77 -0.74
CA ARG A 178 -24.21 12.19 -1.98
C ARG A 178 -24.45 10.70 -1.76
N SER A 179 -25.62 10.22 -2.19
CA SER A 179 -25.91 8.81 -2.41
C SER A 179 -24.82 8.24 -3.31
N GLN A 180 -24.03 7.29 -2.81
CA GLN A 180 -23.12 6.48 -3.63
C GLN A 180 -23.51 4.99 -3.47
N ASP A 181 -24.81 4.75 -3.25
CA ASP A 181 -25.42 3.41 -3.36
C ASP A 181 -25.61 3.01 -4.84
N GLU A 182 -25.34 3.93 -5.78
CA GLU A 182 -25.37 3.62 -7.22
C GLU A 182 -24.07 2.98 -7.67
N ALA A 183 -24.18 1.95 -8.50
CA ALA A 183 -23.04 1.31 -9.15
C ALA A 183 -22.15 2.36 -9.83
N LEU A 184 -20.82 2.27 -9.62
CA LEU A 184 -19.81 3.17 -10.17
C LEU A 184 -19.78 3.07 -11.70
N THR A 185 -20.67 3.80 -12.35
CA THR A 185 -20.93 3.73 -13.78
C THR A 185 -20.29 4.92 -14.49
N ILE A 186 -19.25 4.66 -15.27
CA ILE A 186 -18.40 5.69 -15.89
C ILE A 186 -18.52 5.58 -17.43
N ALA A 187 -18.52 6.72 -18.12
CA ALA A 187 -18.40 6.71 -19.57
C ALA A 187 -17.10 6.02 -20.03
N GLU A 188 -17.19 5.05 -20.94
CA GLU A 188 -16.01 4.32 -21.43
C GLU A 188 -14.95 5.27 -22.01
N LYS A 189 -15.40 6.32 -22.71
CA LYS A 189 -14.54 7.37 -23.26
C LYS A 189 -13.73 8.12 -22.20
N ALA A 190 -14.22 8.23 -20.97
CA ALA A 190 -13.48 8.87 -19.88
C ALA A 190 -12.38 7.97 -19.31
N MET A 191 -12.52 6.65 -19.44
CA MET A 191 -11.57 5.64 -18.94
C MET A 191 -10.42 5.35 -19.90
N LYS A 192 -10.51 5.83 -21.15
CA LYS A 192 -9.55 5.51 -22.20
C LYS A 192 -8.12 5.88 -21.78
N GLY A 193 -7.25 4.88 -21.77
CA GLY A 193 -5.84 5.03 -21.38
C GLY A 193 -5.57 4.88 -19.89
N LYS A 194 -6.56 4.53 -19.07
CA LYS A 194 -6.38 4.17 -17.65
C LYS A 194 -6.89 2.79 -17.35
N GLU A 195 -6.07 1.97 -16.70
CA GLU A 195 -6.45 0.63 -16.26
C GLU A 195 -7.10 0.65 -14.87
N LEU A 196 -8.24 1.31 -14.77
CA LEU A 196 -8.98 1.42 -13.52
C LEU A 196 -10.11 0.39 -13.50
N SER A 197 -9.91 -0.69 -12.74
CA SER A 197 -10.90 -1.77 -12.61
C SER A 197 -11.82 -1.60 -11.40
N HIS A 198 -11.36 -0.90 -10.37
CA HIS A 198 -12.06 -0.76 -9.10
C HIS A 198 -12.17 0.70 -8.68
N GLY A 199 -13.27 1.02 -7.99
CA GLY A 199 -13.42 2.22 -7.18
C GLY A 199 -13.92 1.86 -5.78
N THR A 200 -14.37 2.86 -5.03
CA THR A 200 -14.91 2.66 -3.69
C THR A 200 -16.42 2.94 -3.63
N THR A 201 -17.16 1.99 -3.04
CA THR A 201 -18.55 2.16 -2.60
C THR A 201 -18.61 2.02 -1.08
N TYR A 202 -19.83 2.14 -0.53
CA TYR A 202 -20.03 2.04 0.92
C TYR A 202 -21.04 0.97 1.24
N SER A 203 -20.61 -0.01 2.04
CA SER A 203 -21.53 -0.97 2.61
C SER A 203 -22.13 -0.44 3.90
N ARG A 204 -23.34 -0.93 4.22
CA ARG A 204 -24.14 -0.44 5.35
C ARG A 204 -23.32 -0.45 6.65
N GLY A 205 -23.23 0.73 7.24
CA GLY A 205 -22.49 0.99 8.45
C GLY A 205 -23.15 0.57 9.76
N GLU A 206 -22.38 0.78 10.83
CA GLU A 206 -22.83 0.63 12.21
C GLU A 206 -23.25 1.98 12.79
N THR A 207 -24.25 1.96 13.67
CA THR A 207 -24.66 3.15 14.43
C THR A 207 -23.62 3.43 15.53
N ARG A 208 -23.15 4.68 15.61
CA ARG A 208 -22.17 5.16 16.59
C ARG A 208 -22.60 6.49 17.18
N LEU A 209 -22.08 6.81 18.37
CA LEU A 209 -22.27 8.12 18.98
C LEU A 209 -21.64 9.20 18.10
N ASN A 210 -22.28 10.36 18.03
CA ASN A 210 -21.73 11.50 17.33
C ASN A 210 -20.39 11.91 17.96
N PRO A 211 -19.31 11.99 17.17
CA PRO A 211 -18.04 12.48 17.68
C PRO A 211 -18.15 13.96 18.02
N GLN A 212 -17.35 14.39 18.99
CA GLN A 212 -17.13 15.81 19.18
C GLN A 212 -16.37 16.36 17.97
N THR A 213 -16.91 17.42 17.37
CA THR A 213 -16.29 18.09 16.23
C THR A 213 -15.58 19.35 16.68
N HIS A 214 -14.49 19.67 15.99
CA HIS A 214 -13.68 20.85 16.24
C HIS A 214 -13.43 21.58 14.93
N SER A 215 -13.32 22.90 15.00
CA SER A 215 -12.83 23.68 13.88
C SER A 215 -11.29 23.74 13.94
N ALA A 216 -10.67 23.74 12.78
CA ALA A 216 -9.23 23.82 12.63
C ALA A 216 -8.87 24.90 11.62
N GLY A 217 -7.75 25.59 11.82
CA GLY A 217 -7.21 26.55 10.86
C GLY A 217 -5.68 26.62 10.94
N ASN A 218 -5.09 27.54 10.17
CA ASN A 218 -3.63 27.69 10.03
C ASN A 218 -2.96 26.38 9.62
N HIS A 219 -3.48 25.76 8.55
CA HIS A 219 -3.03 24.46 8.05
C HIS A 219 -1.71 24.61 7.28
N GLU A 220 -0.73 23.80 7.64
CA GLU A 220 0.54 23.65 6.94
C GLU A 220 0.69 22.17 6.56
N LEU A 221 0.74 21.87 5.26
CA LEU A 221 0.83 20.50 4.78
C LEU A 221 2.23 19.94 5.03
N LEU A 222 2.32 18.85 5.79
CA LEU A 222 3.58 18.17 6.08
C LEU A 222 3.86 17.05 5.09
N ALA A 223 2.87 16.19 4.91
CA ALA A 223 3.03 14.90 4.25
C ALA A 223 1.76 14.48 3.52
N VAL A 224 1.95 13.75 2.42
CA VAL A 224 0.87 13.12 1.67
C VAL A 224 1.22 11.65 1.44
N TYR A 225 0.31 10.76 1.77
CA TYR A 225 0.43 9.32 1.50
C TYR A 225 -0.60 8.96 0.44
N LYS A 226 -0.16 8.35 -0.66
CA LYS A 226 -1.01 7.91 -1.76
C LYS A 226 -0.89 6.42 -1.97
N PHE A 227 -2.03 5.75 -1.92
CA PHE A 227 -2.15 4.34 -2.23
C PHE A 227 -2.97 4.18 -3.50
N HIS A 228 -2.32 3.72 -4.55
CA HIS A 228 -2.92 3.43 -5.85
C HIS A 228 -3.44 2.01 -5.80
N TYR A 229 -4.76 1.85 -5.69
CA TYR A 229 -5.35 0.52 -5.58
C TYR A 229 -5.83 0.04 -6.95
N ARG A 230 -5.47 -1.20 -7.28
CA ARG A 230 -5.72 -1.83 -8.59
C ARG A 230 -6.04 -3.30 -8.41
N SER A 231 -6.83 -3.87 -9.32
CA SER A 231 -6.93 -5.34 -9.37
C SER A 231 -5.56 -5.94 -9.66
N TYR A 232 -5.37 -7.19 -9.24
CA TYR A 232 -4.17 -7.95 -9.54
C TYR A 232 -3.80 -7.92 -11.04
N ASP A 233 -4.78 -8.16 -11.93
CA ASP A 233 -4.54 -8.16 -13.38
C ASP A 233 -4.13 -6.78 -13.91
N ALA A 234 -4.60 -5.70 -13.28
CA ALA A 234 -4.21 -4.34 -13.65
C ALA A 234 -2.81 -4.02 -13.14
N LEU A 235 -2.44 -4.47 -11.94
CA LEU A 235 -1.06 -4.36 -11.45
C LEU A 235 -0.07 -5.11 -12.36
N GLN A 236 -0.47 -6.25 -12.93
CA GLN A 236 0.37 -6.97 -13.90
C GLN A 236 0.52 -6.23 -15.22
N ARG A 237 -0.58 -5.71 -15.76
CA ARG A 237 -0.58 -4.94 -17.01
C ARG A 237 0.15 -3.60 -16.89
N GLU A 238 0.09 -2.95 -15.71
CA GLU A 238 0.92 -1.79 -15.35
C GLU A 238 2.38 -2.18 -15.00
N MET A 239 2.77 -3.46 -15.10
CA MET A 239 4.12 -3.99 -14.82
C MET A 239 4.60 -3.75 -13.38
N ILE A 240 3.68 -3.52 -12.44
CA ILE A 240 3.95 -3.42 -11.00
C ILE A 240 4.20 -4.81 -10.41
N LEU A 241 3.45 -5.81 -10.90
CA LEU A 241 3.58 -7.20 -10.51
C LEU A 241 4.10 -8.05 -11.68
N PRO A 242 4.92 -9.08 -11.41
CA PRO A 242 5.31 -10.05 -12.43
C PRO A 242 4.09 -10.84 -12.93
N PRO A 243 4.13 -11.37 -14.16
CA PRO A 243 3.14 -12.32 -14.67
C PRO A 243 3.00 -13.52 -13.72
N ARG A 244 1.79 -14.08 -13.60
CA ARG A 244 1.59 -15.32 -12.84
C ARG A 244 2.26 -16.43 -13.61
N ASP A 245 2.94 -17.33 -12.90
CA ASP A 245 3.43 -18.56 -13.49
C ASP A 245 2.22 -19.30 -14.12
N PRO A 246 2.23 -19.55 -15.44
CA PRO A 246 1.07 -20.13 -16.14
C PRO A 246 0.70 -21.51 -15.60
N ALA A 247 1.66 -22.25 -15.04
CA ALA A 247 1.43 -23.55 -14.42
C ALA A 247 0.51 -23.50 -13.18
N VAL A 248 0.40 -22.35 -12.49
CA VAL A 248 -0.39 -22.23 -11.25
C VAL A 248 -1.76 -21.60 -11.51
N SER A 249 -1.87 -20.75 -12.53
CA SER A 249 -3.10 -19.96 -12.77
C SER A 249 -4.26 -20.79 -13.31
N ASP A 250 -4.00 -21.73 -14.22
CA ASP A 250 -5.07 -22.50 -14.85
C ASP A 250 -5.67 -23.56 -13.92
N GLU A 251 -4.85 -24.14 -13.02
CA GLU A 251 -5.32 -25.12 -12.05
C GLU A 251 -6.12 -24.46 -10.91
N VAL A 252 -5.67 -23.31 -10.39
CA VAL A 252 -6.31 -22.66 -9.23
C VAL A 252 -7.56 -21.87 -9.63
N SER A 253 -7.63 -21.29 -10.83
CA SER A 253 -8.84 -20.63 -11.33
C SER A 253 -9.94 -21.60 -11.74
N ALA A 254 -9.60 -22.86 -12.03
CA ALA A 254 -10.55 -23.93 -12.30
C ALA A 254 -11.04 -24.66 -11.04
N MET A 255 -10.39 -24.44 -9.88
CA MET A 255 -10.77 -25.09 -8.63
C MET A 255 -12.00 -24.43 -8.00
N THR A 256 -12.95 -25.27 -7.59
CA THR A 256 -14.07 -24.87 -6.76
C THR A 256 -13.60 -24.52 -5.34
N GLU A 257 -14.39 -23.74 -4.61
CA GLU A 257 -14.03 -23.29 -3.24
C GLU A 257 -13.79 -24.47 -2.28
N ASP A 258 -14.45 -25.59 -2.51
CA ASP A 258 -14.30 -26.82 -1.73
C ASP A 258 -12.99 -27.57 -2.06
N GLU A 259 -12.57 -27.56 -3.33
CA GLU A 259 -11.28 -28.12 -3.75
C GLU A 259 -10.11 -27.30 -3.18
N ALA A 260 -10.23 -25.98 -3.18
CA ALA A 260 -9.25 -25.09 -2.57
C ALA A 260 -9.13 -25.31 -1.04
N ARG A 261 -10.24 -25.54 -0.33
CA ARG A 261 -10.23 -25.90 1.10
C ARG A 261 -9.59 -27.26 1.34
N SER A 262 -9.94 -28.26 0.54
CA SER A 262 -9.37 -29.62 0.66
C SER A 262 -7.85 -29.63 0.47
N LEU A 263 -7.35 -28.89 -0.53
CA LEU A 263 -5.92 -28.74 -0.78
C LEU A 263 -5.19 -28.03 0.37
N ALA A 264 -5.81 -26.98 0.93
CA ALA A 264 -5.25 -26.27 2.07
C ALA A 264 -5.16 -27.16 3.32
N GLU A 265 -6.18 -27.99 3.58
CA GLU A 265 -6.18 -28.96 4.67
C GLU A 265 -5.12 -30.05 4.46
N GLN A 266 -4.97 -30.55 3.23
CA GLN A 266 -3.96 -31.55 2.89
C GLN A 266 -2.54 -31.00 3.09
N TYR A 267 -2.28 -29.77 2.66
CA TYR A 267 -1.00 -29.09 2.88
C TYR A 267 -0.69 -28.89 4.37
N LEU A 268 -1.69 -28.49 5.17
CA LEU A 268 -1.52 -28.35 6.62
C LEU A 268 -1.24 -29.68 7.31
N ARG A 269 -1.81 -30.78 6.79
CA ARG A 269 -1.56 -32.14 7.28
C ARG A 269 -0.14 -32.61 6.97
N LEU A 270 0.31 -32.44 5.74
CA LEU A 270 1.70 -32.71 5.32
C LEU A 270 2.73 -31.90 6.12
N LYS A 271 2.41 -30.65 6.45
CA LYS A 271 3.30 -29.78 7.24
C LYS A 271 3.33 -30.13 8.74
N ARG A 272 2.34 -30.89 9.23
CA ARG A 272 2.25 -31.36 10.62
C ARG A 272 2.88 -32.73 10.84
N GLU A 273 3.25 -33.46 9.78
CA GLU A 273 4.01 -34.70 9.93
C GLU A 273 5.47 -34.38 10.31
N PRO A 274 5.95 -34.78 11.50
CA PRO A 274 7.35 -34.61 11.83
C PRO A 274 8.17 -35.53 10.93
N GLN A 275 9.25 -35.01 10.36
CA GLN A 275 10.31 -35.82 9.76
C GLN A 275 10.84 -36.77 10.85
N VAL A 276 10.31 -38.00 10.87
CA VAL A 276 10.81 -39.09 11.71
C VAL A 276 12.18 -39.47 11.16
N LYS A 277 13.24 -38.88 11.75
CA LYS A 277 14.58 -39.43 11.66
C LYS A 277 14.56 -40.83 12.28
N SER A 278 14.64 -41.84 11.44
CA SER A 278 14.94 -43.20 11.87
C SER A 278 16.40 -43.28 12.31
N GLU A 279 16.62 -43.68 13.55
CA GLU A 279 17.92 -44.15 14.03
C GLU A 279 18.17 -45.62 13.63
N ASP A 280 19.46 -45.91 13.49
CA ASP A 280 20.17 -47.19 13.70
C ASP A 280 20.58 -48.08 12.51
N LYS A 281 21.89 -48.03 12.18
CA LYS A 281 22.85 -49.13 12.54
C LYS A 281 24.34 -48.80 12.24
N LYS A 282 25.09 -48.67 13.34
CA LYS A 282 26.50 -49.03 13.65
C LYS A 282 27.73 -48.43 12.92
N PRO A 283 28.83 -48.21 13.68
CA PRO A 283 30.04 -47.55 13.19
C PRO A 283 31.03 -48.56 12.59
N SER A 284 31.62 -48.24 11.44
CA SER A 284 32.76 -48.96 10.87
C SER A 284 34.01 -48.09 10.97
N THR A 285 34.93 -48.56 11.80
CA THR A 285 36.28 -48.07 12.01
C THR A 285 37.11 -48.20 10.74
N PHE A 286 37.63 -47.11 10.17
CA PHE A 286 38.91 -47.14 9.47
C PHE A 286 39.66 -45.83 9.62
N LYS A 287 40.68 -45.89 10.48
CA LYS A 287 41.79 -44.95 10.57
C LYS A 287 42.55 -44.89 9.23
N ARG A 288 42.77 -43.70 8.69
CA ARG A 288 44.08 -43.29 8.17
C ARG A 288 44.33 -41.85 8.60
N MET A 289 45.12 -41.71 9.67
CA MET A 289 45.95 -40.52 9.88
C MET A 289 47.04 -40.55 8.82
N ILE A 290 47.22 -39.44 8.11
CA ILE A 290 48.56 -39.00 7.70
C ILE A 290 48.63 -37.54 8.13
N ASP A 291 49.53 -37.30 9.07
CA ASP A 291 49.90 -36.02 9.62
C ASP A 291 51.39 -35.80 9.34
N LEU A 292 51.76 -34.52 9.22
CA LEU A 292 53.10 -33.92 9.21
C LEU A 292 53.97 -34.23 7.97
N THR A 293 54.74 -33.33 7.37
CA THR A 293 55.14 -31.93 7.61
C THR A 293 56.12 -31.59 6.47
N GLU A 294 56.21 -30.30 6.11
CA GLU A 294 57.44 -29.65 5.59
C GLU A 294 57.94 -30.09 4.19
N ASP A 295 58.62 -29.31 3.37
CA ASP A 295 59.01 -27.90 3.28
C ASP A 295 59.69 -27.78 1.88
N ASP A 296 59.78 -26.56 1.37
CA ASP A 296 60.70 -26.08 0.32
C ASP A 296 60.72 -26.70 -1.10
N GLY A 297 60.78 -25.81 -2.10
CA GLY A 297 61.41 -26.14 -3.37
C GLY A 297 60.77 -25.53 -4.61
N ALA A 298 61.43 -24.52 -5.14
CA ALA A 298 61.08 -23.79 -6.35
C ALA A 298 61.21 -24.57 -7.67
N GLN A 299 60.57 -24.01 -8.71
CA GLN A 299 60.89 -24.06 -10.14
C GLN A 299 60.64 -25.34 -10.98
N GLY A 300 60.01 -25.10 -12.14
CA GLY A 300 60.05 -25.96 -13.33
C GLY A 300 58.65 -26.38 -13.80
N SER A 301 58.03 -25.71 -14.77
CA SER A 301 58.28 -25.81 -16.22
C SER A 301 57.33 -26.78 -16.93
N GLY A 302 56.48 -26.22 -17.80
CA GLY A 302 55.80 -26.90 -18.91
C GLY A 302 54.38 -27.38 -18.56
N GLY A 303 53.34 -27.15 -19.35
CA GLY A 303 53.18 -26.57 -20.67
C GLY A 303 51.76 -26.91 -21.12
N GLY A 304 51.03 -25.97 -21.72
CA GLY A 304 49.67 -26.26 -22.21
C GLY A 304 48.79 -25.03 -22.40
N ARG A 305 49.13 -24.19 -23.38
CA ARG A 305 48.19 -23.23 -23.98
C ARG A 305 47.10 -24.00 -24.73
N VAL A 306 45.83 -23.63 -24.58
CA VAL A 306 44.95 -23.25 -25.71
C VAL A 306 43.94 -22.20 -25.22
N LYS A 307 44.12 -20.95 -25.65
CA LYS A 307 43.03 -19.96 -25.76
C LYS A 307 42.47 -20.06 -27.19
N ARG A 308 41.15 -20.03 -27.34
CA ARG A 308 40.50 -19.58 -28.58
C ARG A 308 39.46 -18.52 -28.25
N LEU A 309 39.81 -17.30 -28.67
CA LEU A 309 38.94 -16.13 -28.79
C LEU A 309 38.07 -16.30 -30.05
N LYS A 310 36.82 -15.84 -29.97
CA LYS A 310 35.99 -15.53 -31.15
C LYS A 310 36.18 -14.06 -31.48
N ALA A 311 36.30 -13.78 -32.78
CA ALA A 311 36.42 -12.46 -33.37
C ALA A 311 35.06 -12.02 -33.96
N THR A 312 34.85 -10.71 -34.04
CA THR A 312 34.00 -10.02 -35.01
C THR A 312 34.75 -8.75 -35.42
N ASP A 313 35.17 -8.70 -36.69
CA ASP A 313 34.62 -7.93 -37.82
C ASP A 313 35.00 -6.43 -37.72
N ASP A 314 35.89 -6.01 -38.62
CA ASP A 314 36.55 -4.69 -38.71
C ASP A 314 37.75 -4.38 -37.79
N GLY A 315 38.37 -5.43 -37.25
CA GLY A 315 39.84 -5.56 -37.30
C GLY A 315 40.70 -4.63 -36.43
N CYS A 316 40.12 -3.92 -35.46
CA CYS A 316 40.87 -3.17 -34.44
C CYS A 316 40.12 -3.18 -33.09
N GLU A 317 40.54 -4.04 -32.15
CA GLU A 317 40.21 -3.90 -30.73
C GLU A 317 41.47 -3.98 -29.86
N VAL A 318 41.59 -2.94 -29.03
CA VAL A 318 42.64 -2.66 -28.05
C VAL A 318 42.07 -2.98 -26.68
N ILE A 319 42.83 -3.69 -25.84
CA ILE A 319 42.51 -3.92 -24.42
C ILE A 319 43.38 -2.98 -23.61
N ASP A 320 42.76 -2.03 -22.93
CA ASP A 320 43.40 -1.12 -21.99
C ASP A 320 43.41 -1.74 -20.58
N LEU A 321 44.57 -1.69 -19.92
CA LEU A 321 44.82 -2.22 -18.57
C LEU A 321 45.67 -1.20 -17.81
N THR A 322 44.99 -0.25 -17.18
CA THR A 322 45.46 0.45 -15.98
C THR A 322 44.33 0.55 -14.99
#